data_AF-A0A6F9C5K6-F1
#
_entry.id   AF-A0A6F9C5K6-F1
#
_cell.length_a   1.000
_cell.length_b   1.000
_cell.length_c   1.000
_cell.angle_alpha   90.00
_cell.angle_beta   90.00
_cell.angle_gamma   90.00
#
_symmetry.space_group_name_H-M   'P 1'
#
loop_
_entity.id
_entity.type
_entity.pdbx_description
1 polymer ?
#
loop_
_entity_poly.entity_id
_entity_poly.type
_entity_poly.pdbx_seq_one_letter_code
_entity_poly.pdbx_strand_id
1 'polypeptide(L)'
;MVRETEIPVLRGFLKPSEATEWKQNVFSSAEAGPLLQSLFDGDFEAVLLSPQVLDLLGGGDSGDGEAIDAYLERRVLAYLNDSTQEDKADRENALLALAAACLHLFAQSNWTGPPVAIHVPDLLPPALLTSLTEPGTLTSALLSILLLDGESVYCLVGNPFLLLLARVLLVNCSANLDSLQLLPWWTLRYVSLHQQVLEERSPQLLSLAQSSIEK
;
A
#
# COMPACT_ATOMS: atom_id res chain seq x y z
N MET A 1 -10.88 -18.63 5.08
CA MET A 1 -9.53 -18.26 4.60
C MET A 1 -9.29 -16.76 4.52
N VAL A 2 -9.89 -15.97 3.60
CA VAL A 2 -9.56 -14.53 3.48
C VAL A 2 -9.82 -13.77 4.79
N ARG A 3 -11.04 -13.87 5.34
CA ARG A 3 -11.40 -13.24 6.63
C ARG A 3 -10.54 -13.69 7.82
N GLU A 4 -10.02 -14.91 7.79
CA GLU A 4 -9.14 -15.45 8.85
C GLU A 4 -7.76 -14.79 8.84
N THR A 5 -7.34 -14.27 7.68
CA THR A 5 -6.09 -13.50 7.52
C THR A 5 -6.33 -12.02 7.82
N GLU A 6 -7.46 -11.47 7.38
CA GLU A 6 -7.76 -10.03 7.55
C GLU A 6 -7.87 -9.62 9.03
N ILE A 7 -8.45 -10.48 9.89
CA ILE A 7 -8.67 -10.16 11.30
C ILE A 7 -7.34 -9.98 12.05
N PRO A 8 -6.38 -10.93 12.00
CA PRO A 8 -5.05 -10.74 12.59
C PRO A 8 -4.31 -9.53 12.03
N VAL A 9 -4.39 -9.29 10.72
CA VAL A 9 -3.76 -8.13 10.07
C VAL A 9 -4.34 -6.83 10.62
N LEU A 10 -5.67 -6.71 10.69
CA LEU A 10 -6.33 -5.52 11.25
C LEU A 10 -5.97 -5.32 12.73
N ARG A 11 -5.88 -6.42 13.49
CA ARG A 11 -5.53 -6.42 14.92
C ARG A 11 -4.05 -6.12 15.17
N GLY A 12 -3.18 -6.46 14.22
CA GLY A 12 -1.72 -6.33 14.31
C GLY A 12 -1.02 -7.50 15.02
N PHE A 13 -1.72 -8.57 15.38
CA PHE A 13 -1.10 -9.77 15.97
C PHE A 13 -1.96 -11.02 15.87
N LEU A 14 -1.30 -12.18 15.85
CA LEU A 14 -1.90 -13.50 15.94
C LEU A 14 -2.12 -13.91 17.41
N LYS A 15 -3.31 -14.41 17.75
CA LYS A 15 -3.53 -15.06 19.06
C LYS A 15 -2.73 -16.37 19.14
N PRO A 16 -2.42 -16.87 20.35
CA PRO A 16 -1.72 -18.14 20.51
C PRO A 16 -2.38 -19.34 19.80
N SER A 17 -3.71 -19.38 19.78
CA SER A 17 -4.47 -20.41 19.05
C SER A 17 -4.33 -20.27 17.53
N GLU A 18 -4.39 -19.04 17.02
CA GLU A 18 -4.30 -18.70 15.59
C GLU A 18 -2.86 -18.93 15.07
N ALA A 19 -1.83 -18.68 15.88
CA ALA A 19 -0.44 -18.78 15.49
C ALA A 19 0.00 -20.20 15.10
N THR A 20 -0.60 -21.23 15.69
CA THR A 20 -0.25 -22.63 15.40
C THR A 20 -0.79 -23.07 14.05
N GLU A 21 -2.06 -22.73 13.76
CA GLU A 21 -2.71 -22.98 12.47
C GLU A 21 -2.07 -22.14 11.36
N TRP A 22 -1.77 -20.87 11.65
CA TRP A 22 -1.13 -19.97 10.70
C TRP A 22 0.25 -20.48 10.26
N LYS A 23 1.09 -20.94 11.18
CA LYS A 23 2.41 -21.52 10.82
C LYS A 23 2.31 -22.74 9.91
N GLN A 24 1.21 -23.48 9.95
CA GLN A 24 0.99 -24.63 9.06
C GLN A 24 0.52 -24.18 7.67
N ASN A 25 -0.25 -23.10 7.59
CA ASN A 25 -0.90 -22.62 6.37
C ASN A 25 -0.12 -21.51 5.63
N VAL A 26 0.80 -20.81 6.30
CA VAL A 26 1.54 -19.69 5.68
C VAL A 26 2.39 -20.17 4.51
N PHE A 27 2.89 -21.41 4.55
CA PHE A 27 3.70 -22.00 3.48
C PHE A 27 2.89 -22.48 2.28
N SER A 28 1.56 -22.60 2.40
CA SER A 28 0.70 -22.90 1.24
C SER A 28 0.35 -21.67 0.41
N SER A 29 0.66 -20.48 0.93
CA SER A 29 0.48 -19.18 0.27
C SER A 29 1.83 -18.74 -0.28
N ALA A 30 1.96 -18.75 -1.60
CA ALA A 30 3.23 -18.43 -2.27
C ALA A 30 3.50 -16.92 -2.30
N GLU A 31 2.44 -16.13 -2.47
CA GLU A 31 2.53 -14.67 -2.61
C GLU A 31 2.40 -13.98 -1.25
N ALA A 32 1.30 -14.24 -0.52
CA ALA A 32 1.04 -13.51 0.71
C ALA A 32 1.84 -14.01 1.91
N GLY A 33 2.18 -15.30 1.97
CA GLY A 33 2.77 -15.95 3.12
C GLY A 33 4.03 -15.26 3.65
N PRO A 34 5.06 -15.03 2.81
CA PRO A 34 6.27 -14.31 3.21
C PRO A 34 5.98 -12.88 3.68
N LEU A 35 5.08 -12.16 2.99
CA LEU A 35 4.72 -10.78 3.33
C LEU A 35 4.00 -10.70 4.68
N LEU A 36 3.05 -11.61 4.92
CA LEU A 36 2.31 -11.68 6.18
C LEU A 36 3.22 -12.05 7.34
N GLN A 37 4.23 -12.92 7.12
CA GLN A 37 5.24 -13.22 8.13
C GLN A 37 6.02 -11.97 8.53
N SER A 38 6.59 -11.24 7.57
CA SER A 38 7.30 -9.99 7.85
C SER A 38 6.41 -8.94 8.51
N LEU A 39 5.15 -8.82 8.08
CA LEU A 39 4.16 -7.92 8.67
C LEU A 39 3.90 -8.25 10.15
N PHE A 40 3.71 -9.53 10.50
CA PHE A 40 3.45 -9.94 11.89
C PHE A 40 4.68 -9.88 12.79
N ASP A 41 5.88 -10.01 12.21
CA ASP A 41 7.14 -9.78 12.91
C ASP A 41 7.44 -8.28 13.12
N GLY A 42 6.63 -7.39 12.51
CA GLY A 42 6.79 -5.94 12.56
C GLY A 42 7.88 -5.40 11.65
N ASP A 43 8.42 -6.23 10.76
CA ASP A 43 9.41 -5.85 9.75
C ASP A 43 8.70 -5.41 8.46
N PHE A 44 8.15 -4.20 8.51
CA PHE A 44 7.41 -3.62 7.39
C PHE A 44 8.32 -3.27 6.20
N GLU A 45 9.60 -2.99 6.46
CA GLU A 45 10.58 -2.74 5.39
C GLU A 45 10.83 -4.01 4.59
N ALA A 46 10.93 -5.18 5.24
CA ALA A 46 11.05 -6.47 4.56
C ALA A 46 9.81 -6.80 3.69
N VAL A 47 8.62 -6.31 4.05
CA VAL A 47 7.43 -6.42 3.18
C VAL A 47 7.63 -5.61 1.91
N LEU A 48 8.06 -4.35 2.03
CA LEU A 48 8.23 -3.45 0.89
C LEU A 48 9.38 -3.89 -0.04
N LEU A 49 10.45 -4.44 0.53
CA LEU A 49 11.65 -4.88 -0.18
C LEU A 49 11.63 -6.36 -0.57
N SER A 50 10.49 -7.03 -0.41
CA SER A 50 10.37 -8.43 -0.80
C SER A 50 10.52 -8.60 -2.31
N PRO A 51 11.07 -9.72 -2.80
CA PRO A 51 11.22 -9.96 -4.24
C PRO A 51 9.90 -9.83 -5.02
N GLN A 52 8.78 -10.27 -4.44
CA GLN A 52 7.46 -10.20 -5.06
C GLN A 52 6.99 -8.75 -5.20
N VAL A 53 7.22 -7.91 -4.19
CA VAL A 53 6.83 -6.49 -4.23
C VAL A 53 7.75 -5.71 -5.16
N LEU A 54 9.05 -6.00 -5.17
CA LEU A 54 9.99 -5.38 -6.12
C LEU A 54 9.65 -5.75 -7.56
N ASP A 55 9.25 -6.99 -7.85
CA ASP A 55 8.77 -7.36 -9.18
C ASP A 55 7.45 -6.65 -9.53
N LEU A 56 6.50 -6.61 -8.58
CA LEU A 56 5.23 -5.89 -8.72
C LEU A 56 5.42 -4.39 -9.01
N LEU A 57 6.40 -3.73 -8.38
CA LEU A 57 6.63 -2.29 -8.56
C LEU A 57 7.58 -1.98 -9.72
N GLY A 58 8.57 -2.83 -9.98
CA GLY A 58 9.66 -2.59 -10.95
C GLY A 58 9.49 -3.23 -12.33
N GLY A 59 8.60 -4.22 -12.49
CA GLY A 59 8.33 -4.86 -13.78
C GLY A 59 7.60 -4.03 -14.86
N GLY A 60 7.59 -4.57 -16.08
CA GLY A 60 6.88 -4.00 -17.22
C GLY A 60 7.45 -2.68 -17.75
N ASP A 61 6.97 -2.27 -18.93
CA ASP A 61 7.38 -1.00 -19.53
C ASP A 61 6.58 0.15 -18.93
N SER A 62 7.23 1.28 -18.69
CA SER A 62 6.58 2.55 -18.37
C SER A 62 6.18 3.27 -19.67
N GLY A 63 4.97 3.79 -19.74
CA GLY A 63 4.57 4.66 -20.85
C GLY A 63 5.35 5.97 -20.85
N ASP A 64 5.59 6.55 -22.03
CA ASP A 64 6.22 7.86 -22.12
C ASP A 64 5.33 8.91 -21.43
N GLY A 65 5.88 9.62 -20.44
CA GLY A 65 5.17 10.60 -19.63
C GLY A 65 4.06 10.04 -18.73
N GLU A 66 4.03 8.74 -18.46
CA GLU A 66 3.06 8.12 -17.55
C GLU A 66 3.22 8.65 -16.12
N ALA A 67 2.11 9.01 -15.46
CA ALA A 67 2.13 9.44 -14.06
C ALA A 67 2.41 8.24 -13.13
N ILE A 68 3.09 8.48 -12.00
CA ILE A 68 3.51 7.42 -11.07
C ILE A 68 2.31 6.63 -10.55
N ASP A 69 1.22 7.29 -10.21
CA ASP A 69 0.02 6.65 -9.68
C ASP A 69 -0.71 5.80 -10.73
N ALA A 70 -0.82 6.30 -11.96
CA ALA A 70 -1.36 5.54 -13.08
C ALA A 70 -0.52 4.29 -13.40
N TYR A 71 0.81 4.42 -13.37
CA TYR A 71 1.73 3.30 -13.52
C TYR A 71 1.50 2.24 -12.43
N LEU A 72 1.49 2.66 -11.15
CA LEU A 72 1.28 1.76 -10.01
C LEU A 72 -0.07 1.04 -10.11
N GLU A 73 -1.14 1.76 -10.44
CA GLU A 73 -2.47 1.19 -10.60
C GLU A 73 -2.49 0.13 -11.69
N ARG A 74 -1.91 0.42 -12.87
CA ARG A 74 -1.79 -0.53 -13.97
C ARG A 74 -1.02 -1.79 -13.56
N ARG A 75 0.07 -1.65 -12.80
CA ARG A 75 0.87 -2.80 -12.32
C ARG A 75 0.08 -3.67 -11.33
N VAL A 76 -0.63 -3.05 -10.39
CA VAL A 76 -1.49 -3.77 -9.43
C VAL A 76 -2.61 -4.52 -10.16
N LEU A 77 -3.26 -3.89 -11.14
CA LEU A 77 -4.30 -4.53 -11.94
C LEU A 77 -3.74 -5.68 -12.79
N ALA A 78 -2.56 -5.51 -13.40
CA ALA A 78 -1.91 -6.59 -14.14
C ALA A 78 -1.58 -7.78 -13.23
N TYR A 79 -1.06 -7.51 -12.02
CA TYR A 79 -0.77 -8.53 -11.02
C TYR A 79 -2.04 -9.27 -10.56
N LEU A 80 -3.18 -8.59 -10.40
CA LEU A 80 -4.43 -9.27 -10.06
C LEU A 80 -4.98 -10.11 -11.24
N ASN A 81 -4.84 -9.64 -12.48
CA ASN A 81 -5.40 -10.30 -13.67
C ASN A 81 -4.58 -11.50 -14.16
N ASP A 82 -3.29 -11.58 -13.83
CA ASP A 82 -2.41 -12.70 -14.22
C ASP A 82 -2.58 -13.95 -13.33
N SER A 83 -3.73 -14.10 -12.66
CA SER A 83 -3.97 -15.11 -11.62
C SER A 83 -5.04 -16.12 -12.02
N THR A 84 -4.91 -17.37 -11.55
CA THR A 84 -6.05 -18.28 -11.52
C THR A 84 -7.00 -17.90 -10.38
N GLN A 85 -8.24 -18.42 -10.36
CA GLN A 85 -9.22 -18.07 -9.32
C GLN A 85 -8.75 -18.43 -7.89
N GLU A 86 -7.96 -19.49 -7.71
CA GLU A 86 -7.39 -19.86 -6.41
C GLU A 86 -6.22 -18.95 -6.01
N ASP A 87 -5.42 -18.48 -6.98
CA ASP A 87 -4.32 -17.55 -6.75
C ASP A 87 -4.79 -16.13 -6.43
N LYS A 88 -5.99 -15.75 -6.89
CA LYS A 88 -6.52 -14.38 -6.70
C LYS A 88 -6.61 -13.99 -5.23
N ALA A 89 -7.16 -14.85 -4.38
CA ALA A 89 -7.29 -14.58 -2.94
C ALA A 89 -5.90 -14.46 -2.27
N ASP A 90 -4.92 -15.22 -2.75
CA ASP A 90 -3.54 -15.13 -2.25
C ASP A 90 -2.92 -13.78 -2.62
N ARG A 91 -3.07 -13.35 -3.88
CA ARG A 91 -2.61 -12.04 -4.35
C ARG A 91 -3.29 -10.87 -3.64
N GLU A 92 -4.60 -10.95 -3.39
CA GLU A 92 -5.32 -9.93 -2.62
C GLU A 92 -4.78 -9.81 -1.18
N ASN A 93 -4.48 -10.94 -0.51
CA ASN A 93 -3.85 -10.92 0.82
C ASN A 93 -2.43 -10.34 0.79
N ALA A 94 -1.67 -10.59 -0.29
CA ALA A 94 -0.34 -10.01 -0.47
C ALA A 94 -0.42 -8.47 -0.60
N LEU A 95 -1.38 -7.97 -1.40
CA LEU A 95 -1.63 -6.54 -1.54
C LEU A 95 -2.14 -5.90 -0.24
N LEU A 96 -2.95 -6.62 0.54
CA LEU A 96 -3.38 -6.18 1.86
C LEU A 96 -2.18 -6.03 2.82
N ALA A 97 -1.28 -7.02 2.84
CA ALA A 97 -0.07 -6.96 3.66
C ALA A 97 0.83 -5.78 3.26
N LEU A 98 1.01 -5.56 1.96
CA LEU A 98 1.73 -4.40 1.43
C LEU A 98 1.07 -3.08 1.83
N ALA A 99 -0.24 -2.94 1.65
CA ALA A 99 -0.96 -1.72 2.01
C ALA A 99 -0.88 -1.43 3.52
N ALA A 100 -1.02 -2.46 4.35
CA ALA A 100 -0.86 -2.34 5.80
C ALA A 100 0.55 -1.89 6.17
N ALA A 101 1.58 -2.52 5.61
CA ALA A 101 2.98 -2.14 5.81
C ALA A 101 3.25 -0.70 5.37
N CYS A 102 2.71 -0.26 4.23
CA CYS A 102 2.85 1.12 3.77
C CYS A 102 2.28 2.14 4.76
N LEU A 103 1.07 1.89 5.28
CA LEU A 103 0.45 2.77 6.26
C LEU A 103 1.23 2.80 7.59
N HIS A 104 1.74 1.64 8.04
CA HIS A 104 2.57 1.55 9.23
C HIS A 104 3.91 2.28 9.06
N LEU A 105 4.65 2.05 7.97
CA LEU A 105 5.90 2.76 7.68
C LEU A 105 5.69 4.26 7.49
N PHE A 106 4.57 4.67 6.90
CA PHE A 106 4.24 6.08 6.75
C PHE A 106 4.00 6.73 8.12
N ALA A 107 3.24 6.05 8.98
CA ALA A 107 3.03 6.52 10.34
C ALA A 107 4.35 6.58 11.14
N GLN A 108 5.21 5.58 10.95
CA GLN A 108 6.54 5.51 11.53
C GLN A 108 7.43 6.66 11.09
N SER A 109 7.42 6.98 9.79
CA SER A 109 8.24 8.04 9.20
C SER A 109 7.87 9.44 9.68
N ASN A 110 6.62 9.66 10.09
CA ASN A 110 6.09 10.99 10.37
C ASN A 110 5.81 11.27 11.85
N TRP A 111 5.40 10.26 12.63
CA TRP A 111 4.95 10.48 14.01
C TRP A 111 5.61 9.57 15.05
N THR A 112 5.80 8.28 14.75
CA THR A 112 6.21 7.33 15.80
C THR A 112 7.71 7.08 15.85
N GLY A 113 8.42 7.22 14.73
CA GLY A 113 9.81 6.81 14.59
C GLY A 113 10.04 5.30 14.77
N PRO A 114 11.28 4.81 14.55
CA PRO A 114 12.46 5.53 14.06
C PRO A 114 12.34 5.91 12.57
N PRO A 115 13.20 6.81 12.05
CA PRO A 115 13.20 7.18 10.63
C PRO A 115 13.35 5.97 9.72
N VAL A 116 12.51 5.90 8.67
CA VAL A 116 12.54 4.85 7.65
C VAL A 116 13.25 5.39 6.41
N ALA A 117 14.28 4.70 5.93
CA ALA A 117 15.03 5.09 4.75
C ALA A 117 14.53 4.33 3.51
N ILE A 118 13.62 4.93 2.75
CA ILE A 118 13.13 4.35 1.48
C ILE A 118 13.72 5.11 0.31
N HIS A 119 14.43 4.40 -0.56
CA HIS A 119 14.91 4.95 -1.83
C HIS A 119 13.95 4.58 -2.96
N VAL A 120 12.98 5.45 -3.23
CA VAL A 120 11.96 5.25 -4.27
C VAL A 120 12.54 4.87 -5.65
N PRO A 121 13.69 5.43 -6.10
CA PRO A 121 14.31 5.01 -7.35
C PRO A 121 14.74 3.54 -7.42
N ASP A 122 14.94 2.87 -6.28
CA ASP A 122 15.21 1.43 -6.25
C ASP A 122 13.94 0.58 -6.42
N LEU A 123 12.75 1.19 -6.28
CA LEU A 123 11.45 0.49 -6.33
C LEU A 123 10.75 0.63 -7.68
N LEU A 124 11.07 1.65 -8.47
CA LEU A 124 10.36 2.00 -9.70
C LEU A 124 11.27 1.90 -10.93
N PRO A 125 10.72 1.63 -12.13
CA PRO A 125 11.51 1.60 -13.35
C PRO A 125 12.21 2.94 -13.60
N PRO A 126 13.50 2.97 -13.98
CA PRO A 126 14.23 4.20 -14.25
C PRO A 126 13.58 5.06 -15.35
N ALA A 127 12.94 4.41 -16.33
CA ALA A 127 12.23 5.08 -17.43
C ALA A 127 11.11 6.01 -16.93
N LEU A 128 10.39 5.61 -15.88
CA LEU A 128 9.35 6.41 -15.22
C LEU A 128 9.90 7.65 -14.50
N LEU A 129 11.18 7.60 -14.10
CA LEU A 129 11.83 8.62 -13.28
C LEU A 129 12.73 9.56 -14.10
N THR A 130 12.83 9.37 -15.41
CA THR A 130 13.73 10.11 -16.30
C THR A 130 13.55 11.64 -16.22
N SER A 131 12.31 12.11 -16.08
CA SER A 131 11.96 13.53 -15.92
C SER A 131 12.04 14.05 -14.48
N LEU A 132 12.33 13.17 -13.50
CA LEU A 132 12.29 13.44 -12.06
C LEU A 132 13.67 13.29 -11.39
N THR A 133 14.74 13.43 -12.16
CA THR A 133 16.13 13.20 -11.72
C THR A 133 16.71 14.32 -10.86
N GLU A 134 16.16 15.53 -10.95
CA GLU A 134 16.61 16.68 -10.15
C GLU A 134 16.25 16.52 -8.66
N PRO A 135 17.11 16.96 -7.71
CA PRO A 135 16.87 16.83 -6.29
C PRO A 135 15.54 17.45 -5.86
N GLY A 136 14.69 16.68 -5.19
CA GLY A 136 13.39 17.13 -4.69
C GLY A 136 12.25 17.12 -5.71
N THR A 137 12.53 16.98 -7.02
CA THR A 137 11.48 16.94 -8.06
C THR A 137 10.58 15.72 -7.92
N LEU A 138 11.14 14.55 -7.61
CA LEU A 138 10.35 13.34 -7.31
C LEU A 138 9.42 13.56 -6.10
N THR A 139 9.95 14.11 -5.01
CA THR A 139 9.13 14.43 -3.84
C THR A 139 8.02 15.41 -4.18
N SER A 140 8.32 16.48 -4.91
CA SER A 140 7.31 17.45 -5.35
C SER A 140 6.24 16.78 -6.22
N ALA A 141 6.62 15.90 -7.14
CA ALA A 141 5.67 15.16 -7.97
C ALA A 141 4.74 14.28 -7.13
N LEU A 142 5.29 13.55 -6.15
CA LEU A 142 4.50 12.73 -5.23
C LEU A 142 3.53 13.58 -4.39
N LEU A 143 3.96 14.75 -3.89
CA LEU A 143 3.10 15.68 -3.16
C LEU A 143 1.99 16.25 -4.04
N SER A 144 2.31 16.61 -5.29
CA SER A 144 1.32 17.08 -6.26
C SER A 144 0.29 16.01 -6.59
N ILE A 145 0.69 14.75 -6.68
CA ILE A 145 -0.20 13.61 -6.89
C ILE A 145 -1.13 13.39 -5.67
N LEU A 146 -0.64 13.67 -4.46
CA LEU A 146 -1.38 13.52 -3.20
C LEU A 146 -2.26 14.74 -2.84
N LEU A 147 -2.21 15.82 -3.61
CA LEU A 147 -3.07 16.98 -3.44
C LEU A 147 -4.53 16.59 -3.64
N LEU A 148 -5.40 17.00 -2.71
CA LEU A 148 -6.84 16.80 -2.80
C LEU A 148 -7.55 18.12 -2.57
N ASP A 149 -8.63 18.37 -3.30
CA ASP A 149 -9.50 19.54 -3.12
C ASP A 149 -8.81 20.91 -3.21
N GLY A 150 -7.64 20.98 -3.87
CA GLY A 150 -6.83 22.21 -3.93
C GLY A 150 -5.90 22.41 -2.72
N GLU A 151 -5.99 21.53 -1.73
CA GLU A 151 -5.24 21.61 -0.47
C GLU A 151 -3.89 20.92 -0.60
N SER A 152 -2.83 21.65 -0.24
CA SER A 152 -1.47 21.13 -0.34
C SER A 152 -1.17 20.12 0.77
N VAL A 153 -0.26 19.19 0.47
CA VAL A 153 0.28 18.26 1.46
C VAL A 153 1.46 18.91 2.16
N TYR A 154 1.57 18.71 3.48
CA TYR A 154 2.68 19.19 4.28
C TYR A 154 4.04 18.82 3.66
N CYS A 155 4.82 19.82 3.29
CA CYS A 155 6.02 19.66 2.47
C CYS A 155 7.17 18.90 3.15
N LEU A 156 7.14 18.76 4.48
CA LEU A 156 8.13 17.99 5.25
C LEU A 156 7.64 16.58 5.61
N VAL A 157 6.58 16.10 4.97
CA VAL A 157 6.12 14.72 5.15
C VAL A 157 7.21 13.72 4.75
N GLY A 158 7.49 12.77 5.63
CA GLY A 158 8.41 11.67 5.38
C GLY A 158 7.77 10.62 4.48
N ASN A 159 8.52 10.12 3.50
CA ASN A 159 8.15 9.02 2.62
C ASN A 159 6.74 9.14 1.99
N PRO A 160 6.40 10.23 1.25
CA PRO A 160 5.08 10.41 0.63
C PRO A 160 4.70 9.29 -0.34
N PHE A 161 5.68 8.60 -0.92
CA PHE A 161 5.46 7.43 -1.76
C PHE A 161 4.66 6.33 -1.06
N LEU A 162 4.86 6.11 0.24
CA LEU A 162 4.13 5.09 1.00
C LEU A 162 2.62 5.41 1.07
N LEU A 163 2.29 6.68 1.29
CA LEU A 163 0.89 7.13 1.30
C LEU A 163 0.28 7.01 -0.09
N LEU A 164 1.04 7.33 -1.14
CA LEU A 164 0.60 7.16 -2.52
C LEU A 164 0.34 5.69 -2.86
N LEU A 165 1.26 4.79 -2.52
CA LEU A 165 1.10 3.36 -2.77
C LEU A 165 -0.11 2.81 -2.02
N ALA A 166 -0.32 3.21 -0.77
CA ALA A 166 -1.51 2.85 -0.01
C ALA A 166 -2.80 3.37 -0.66
N ARG A 167 -2.81 4.58 -1.22
CA ARG A 167 -3.95 5.11 -1.99
C ARG A 167 -4.27 4.23 -3.19
N VAL A 168 -3.26 3.90 -3.98
CA VAL A 168 -3.44 3.06 -5.19
C VAL A 168 -4.04 1.71 -4.81
N LEU A 169 -3.51 1.07 -3.76
CA LEU A 169 -3.97 -0.24 -3.31
C LEU A 169 -5.38 -0.22 -2.71
N LEU A 170 -5.65 0.72 -1.80
CA LEU A 170 -6.87 0.73 -0.98
C LEU A 170 -8.02 1.54 -1.56
N VAL A 171 -7.75 2.42 -2.53
CA VAL A 171 -8.74 3.33 -3.13
C VAL A 171 -8.88 3.03 -4.61
N ASN A 172 -7.84 3.25 -5.42
CA ASN A 172 -7.93 3.12 -6.88
C ASN A 172 -8.25 1.67 -7.29
N CYS A 173 -7.56 0.70 -6.69
CA CYS A 173 -7.74 -0.72 -7.01
C CYS A 173 -8.85 -1.41 -6.20
N SER A 174 -9.55 -0.68 -5.32
CA SER A 174 -10.48 -1.27 -4.34
C SER A 174 -11.58 -2.15 -4.94
N ALA A 175 -12.06 -1.83 -6.15
CA ALA A 175 -13.08 -2.60 -6.85
C ALA A 175 -12.59 -4.00 -7.30
N ASN A 176 -11.28 -4.23 -7.32
CA ASN A 176 -10.66 -5.50 -7.72
C ASN A 176 -10.20 -6.35 -6.52
N LEU A 177 -10.47 -5.86 -5.30
CA LEU A 177 -10.14 -6.51 -4.03
C LEU A 177 -11.42 -7.00 -3.32
N ASP A 178 -12.34 -7.59 -4.10
CA ASP A 178 -13.68 -7.94 -3.65
C ASP A 178 -13.73 -9.11 -2.66
N SER A 179 -12.64 -9.88 -2.51
CA SER A 179 -12.57 -10.93 -1.49
C SER A 179 -12.29 -10.39 -0.08
N LEU A 180 -11.71 -9.18 0.03
CA LEU A 180 -11.33 -8.53 1.29
C LEU A 180 -12.52 -7.82 1.96
N GLN A 181 -13.06 -8.43 3.01
CA GLN A 181 -14.23 -7.90 3.73
C GLN A 181 -13.90 -6.72 4.65
N LEU A 182 -12.66 -6.64 5.12
CA LEU A 182 -12.17 -5.60 6.03
C LEU A 182 -11.37 -4.52 5.31
N LEU A 183 -11.35 -4.52 3.97
CA LEU A 183 -10.78 -3.43 3.17
C LEU A 183 -11.28 -2.04 3.60
N PRO A 184 -12.58 -1.82 3.88
CA PRO A 184 -13.06 -0.49 4.30
C PRO A 184 -12.39 0.03 5.57
N TRP A 185 -12.00 -0.84 6.50
CA TRP A 185 -11.27 -0.44 7.72
C TRP A 185 -9.87 0.07 7.42
N TRP A 186 -9.20 -0.53 6.43
CA TRP A 186 -7.90 -0.06 5.97
C TRP A 186 -8.01 1.22 5.16
N THR A 187 -9.05 1.37 4.34
CA THR A 187 -9.37 2.64 3.66
C THR A 187 -9.61 3.76 4.67
N LEU A 188 -10.30 3.50 5.79
CA LEU A 188 -10.47 4.49 6.86
C LEU A 188 -9.14 4.88 7.54
N ARG A 189 -8.22 3.93 7.73
CA ARG A 189 -6.87 4.22 8.23
C ARG A 189 -6.08 5.08 7.26
N TYR A 190 -6.15 4.78 5.96
CA TYR A 190 -5.60 5.61 4.90
C TYR A 190 -6.17 7.04 4.94
N VAL A 191 -7.50 7.19 4.98
CA VAL A 191 -8.16 8.49 5.05
C VAL A 191 -7.68 9.29 6.26
N SER A 192 -7.59 8.65 7.43
CA SER A 192 -7.13 9.31 8.65
C SER A 192 -5.69 9.84 8.52
N LEU A 193 -4.79 9.05 7.92
CA LEU A 193 -3.40 9.45 7.73
C LEU A 193 -3.24 10.53 6.65
N HIS A 194 -3.98 10.42 5.54
CA HIS A 194 -3.95 11.44 4.49
C HIS A 194 -4.52 12.77 4.99
N GLN A 195 -5.63 12.75 5.73
CA GLN A 195 -6.21 13.96 6.30
C GLN A 195 -5.29 14.67 7.29
N GLN A 196 -4.43 13.95 8.01
CA GLN A 196 -3.47 14.54 8.96
C GLN A 196 -2.33 15.32 8.30
N VAL A 197 -2.04 15.06 7.01
CA VAL A 197 -0.96 15.72 6.28
C VAL A 197 -1.46 16.80 5.31
N LEU A 198 -2.78 16.97 5.17
CA LEU A 198 -3.36 18.09 4.43
C LEU A 198 -3.48 19.34 5.32
N GLU A 199 -3.35 20.51 4.70
CA GLU A 199 -3.50 21.80 5.39
C GLU A 199 -4.92 22.01 5.94
N GLU A 200 -5.94 21.57 5.19
CA GLU A 200 -7.35 21.70 5.54
C GLU A 200 -8.14 20.39 5.37
N ARG A 201 -9.39 20.38 5.85
CA ARG A 201 -10.30 19.24 5.70
C ARG A 201 -10.67 19.01 4.24
N SER A 202 -10.50 17.78 3.76
CA SER A 202 -10.86 17.39 2.39
C SER A 202 -12.27 16.79 2.33
N PRO A 203 -13.21 17.41 1.59
CA PRO A 203 -14.50 16.81 1.27
C PRO A 203 -14.40 15.45 0.56
N GLN A 204 -13.38 15.25 -0.29
CA GLN A 204 -13.16 13.97 -0.97
C GLN A 204 -12.83 12.85 0.02
N LEU A 205 -11.96 13.12 0.99
CA LEU A 205 -11.63 12.16 2.05
C LEU A 205 -12.84 11.86 2.95
N LEU A 206 -13.66 12.87 3.26
CA LEU A 206 -14.90 12.67 4.02
C LEU A 206 -15.87 11.75 3.27
N SER A 207 -16.09 12.00 1.98
CA SER A 207 -16.96 11.17 1.14
C SER A 207 -16.45 9.73 1.05
N LEU A 208 -15.14 9.55 0.90
CA LEU A 208 -14.49 8.23 0.91
C LEU A 208 -14.71 7.50 2.24
N ALA A 209 -14.55 8.19 3.38
CA ALA A 209 -14.81 7.61 4.69
C ALA A 209 -16.27 7.19 4.87
N GLN A 210 -17.22 8.03 4.46
CA GLN A 210 -18.65 7.72 4.53
C GLN A 210 -18.99 6.49 3.70
N SER A 211 -18.51 6.42 2.45
CA SER A 211 -18.72 5.26 1.58
C SER A 211 -18.10 3.97 2.12
N SER A 212 -17.04 4.07 2.94
CA SER A 212 -16.39 2.93 3.58
C SER A 212 -17.17 2.43 4.80
N ILE A 213 -17.92 3.30 5.49
CA ILE A 213 -18.75 2.93 6.64
C ILE A 213 -20.07 2.30 6.19
N GLU A 214 -20.57 2.67 5.01
CA GLU A 214 -21.83 2.18 4.45
C GLU A 214 -21.73 0.78 3.81
N LYS A 215 -20.51 0.28 3.58
CA LYS A 215 -20.22 -1.06 3.04
C LYS A 215 -20.08 -2.09 4.16
#